data_AF-A0A380NYA0-F1
#
_entry.id   AF-A0A380NYA0-F1
#
_cell.length_a   1.000
_cell.length_b   1.000
_cell.length_c   1.000
_cell.angle_alpha   90.00
_cell.angle_beta   90.00
_cell.angle_gamma   90.00
#
_symmetry.space_group_name_H-M   'P 1'
#
loop_
_entity.id
_entity.type
_entity.pdbx_description
1 polymer ?
#
loop_
_entity_poly.entity_id
_entity_poly.type
_entity_poly.pdbx_seq_one_letter_code
_entity_poly.pdbx_strand_id
1 'polypeptide(L)'
;MIYAQVMAGGIGSRMGHTERPKQFLTLVDRPIIIHTLEKFTMIAEFDKIIVSIHPQWVQYAKDLIAKYIDDDRIVVIEGGSERNDTVMNAINYIQEILVSMMMMFL
;
A
#
# COMPACT_ATOMS: atom_id res chain seq x y z
N MET A 1 -15.02 -9.35 7.54
CA MET A 1 -14.12 -8.74 6.55
C MET A 1 -13.07 -7.96 7.31
N ILE A 2 -11.81 -8.26 7.10
CA ILE A 2 -10.68 -7.63 7.80
C ILE A 2 -9.73 -7.12 6.72
N TYR A 3 -9.41 -5.83 6.79
CA TYR A 3 -8.52 -5.16 5.86
C TYR A 3 -7.32 -4.61 6.62
N ALA A 4 -6.15 -4.62 5.99
CA ALA A 4 -4.96 -3.93 6.48
C ALA A 4 -4.69 -2.69 5.64
N GLN A 5 -4.24 -1.60 6.29
CA GLN A 5 -3.69 -0.44 5.60
C GLN A 5 -2.24 -0.20 6.01
N VAL A 6 -1.33 -0.21 5.02
CA VAL A 6 0.06 0.20 5.17
C VAL A 6 0.21 1.61 4.59
N MET A 7 0.31 2.60 5.48
CA MET A 7 0.47 4.00 5.09
C MET A 7 1.93 4.32 4.75
N ALA A 8 2.27 4.26 3.46
CA ALA A 8 3.62 4.47 2.93
C ALA A 8 3.69 5.69 1.98
N GLY A 9 2.87 6.71 2.24
CA GLY A 9 2.81 7.95 1.43
C GLY A 9 3.86 9.02 1.79
N GLY A 10 4.63 8.84 2.87
CA GLY A 10 5.62 9.83 3.28
C GLY A 10 6.78 9.94 2.29
N ILE A 11 7.16 11.16 1.93
CA ILE A 11 8.29 11.45 1.02
C ILE A 11 9.67 11.50 1.74
N GLY A 12 9.69 11.31 3.07
CA GLY A 12 10.95 11.20 3.82
C GLY A 12 11.69 12.53 4.05
N SER A 13 10.99 13.68 4.07
CA SER A 13 11.60 15.02 4.21
C SER A 13 12.53 15.22 5.41
N ARG A 14 12.35 14.45 6.50
CA ARG A 14 13.21 14.48 7.70
C ARG A 14 14.43 13.55 7.61
N MET A 15 14.48 12.68 6.62
CA MET A 15 15.53 11.66 6.48
C MET A 15 16.75 12.17 5.69
N GLY A 16 16.78 13.47 5.35
CA GLY A 16 17.80 14.08 4.51
C GLY A 16 17.53 13.90 3.01
N HIS A 17 18.48 14.33 2.18
CA HIS A 17 18.39 14.18 0.73
C HIS A 17 18.65 12.72 0.34
N THR A 18 17.57 12.00 0.09
CA THR A 18 17.60 10.64 -0.45
C THR A 18 17.03 10.66 -1.86
N GLU A 19 17.53 9.80 -2.75
CA GLU A 19 17.09 9.73 -4.15
C GLU A 19 15.62 9.31 -4.29
N ARG A 20 15.07 8.64 -3.27
CA ARG A 20 13.70 8.11 -3.25
C ARG A 20 13.18 8.05 -1.81
N PRO A 21 11.84 8.07 -1.60
CA PRO A 21 11.23 7.91 -0.28
C PRO A 21 11.76 6.69 0.48
N LYS A 22 11.90 6.84 1.79
CA LYS A 22 12.59 5.88 2.67
C LYS A 22 12.12 4.43 2.53
N GLN A 23 10.82 4.23 2.32
CA GLN A 23 10.18 2.92 2.19
C GLN A 23 10.72 2.12 0.99
N PHE A 24 11.30 2.80 0.01
CA PHE A 24 11.89 2.18 -1.18
C PHE A 24 13.40 1.97 -1.05
N LEU A 25 14.04 2.48 0.00
CA LEU A 25 15.45 2.24 0.25
C LEU A 25 15.67 0.79 0.65
N THR A 26 16.78 0.23 0.18
CA THR A 26 17.20 -1.13 0.54
C THR A 26 17.74 -1.12 1.96
N LEU A 27 17.21 -2.01 2.79
CA LEU A 27 17.74 -2.32 4.10
C LEU A 27 18.21 -3.78 4.06
N VAL A 28 19.52 -3.97 4.21
CA VAL A 28 20.21 -5.25 3.97
C VAL A 28 20.05 -5.67 2.50
N ASP A 29 19.20 -6.65 2.21
CA ASP A 29 19.04 -7.29 0.91
C ASP A 29 17.71 -6.92 0.22
N ARG A 30 16.77 -6.29 0.94
CA ARG A 30 15.43 -5.97 0.41
C ARG A 30 14.99 -4.54 0.73
N PRO A 31 14.11 -3.93 -0.09
CA PRO A 31 13.51 -2.65 0.24
C PRO A 31 12.70 -2.69 1.54
N ILE A 32 12.72 -1.59 2.31
CA ILE A 32 12.02 -1.47 3.60
C ILE A 32 10.52 -1.85 3.51
N ILE A 33 9.85 -1.46 2.43
CA ILE A 33 8.43 -1.79 2.22
C ILE A 33 8.19 -3.29 2.05
N ILE A 34 9.13 -4.03 1.44
CA ILE A 34 9.02 -5.48 1.23
C ILE A 34 9.08 -6.22 2.56
N HIS A 35 10.03 -5.86 3.42
CA HIS A 35 10.12 -6.41 4.79
C HIS A 35 8.82 -6.24 5.60
N THR A 36 8.08 -5.16 5.33
CA THR A 36 6.77 -4.92 5.97
C THR A 36 5.72 -5.83 5.34
N LEU A 37 5.57 -5.79 4.03
CA LEU A 37 4.50 -6.50 3.32
C LEU A 37 4.59 -8.02 3.46
N GLU A 38 5.79 -8.59 3.48
CA GLU A 38 5.98 -10.03 3.73
C GLU A 38 5.37 -10.49 5.06
N LYS A 39 5.35 -9.64 6.08
CA LYS A 39 4.72 -9.98 7.38
C LYS A 39 3.20 -9.86 7.32
N PHE A 40 2.69 -8.91 6.55
CA PHE A 40 1.24 -8.75 6.38
C PHE A 40 0.66 -9.89 5.53
N THR A 41 1.39 -10.40 4.53
CA THR A 41 0.93 -11.54 3.73
C THR A 41 0.91 -12.85 4.51
N MET A 42 1.67 -12.97 5.60
CA MET A 42 1.59 -14.13 6.49
C MET A 42 0.28 -14.21 7.29
N ILE A 43 -0.51 -13.12 7.35
CA ILE A 43 -1.80 -13.07 8.06
C ILE A 43 -2.91 -13.41 7.06
N ALA A 44 -3.50 -14.59 7.19
CA ALA A 44 -4.49 -15.12 6.25
C ALA A 44 -5.86 -14.42 6.37
N GLU A 45 -6.13 -13.80 7.51
CA GLU A 45 -7.40 -13.16 7.84
C GLU A 45 -7.66 -11.86 7.07
N PHE A 46 -6.62 -11.26 6.47
CA PHE A 46 -6.79 -10.06 5.66
C PHE A 46 -7.37 -10.39 4.29
N ASP A 47 -8.51 -9.78 3.98
CA ASP A 47 -9.15 -9.84 2.66
C ASP A 47 -8.32 -9.06 1.63
N LYS A 48 -7.85 -7.86 1.98
CA LYS A 48 -6.89 -7.05 1.20
C LYS A 48 -5.89 -6.33 2.11
N ILE A 49 -4.69 -6.12 1.59
CA ILE A 49 -3.60 -5.34 2.18
C ILE A 49 -3.42 -4.08 1.32
N ILE A 50 -4.00 -2.98 1.78
CA ILE A 50 -4.02 -1.71 1.06
C ILE A 50 -2.75 -0.92 1.37
N VAL A 51 -1.97 -0.60 0.35
CA VAL A 51 -0.71 0.14 0.46
C VAL A 51 -0.92 1.53 -0.11
N SER A 52 -1.02 2.54 0.75
CA SER A 52 -1.23 3.90 0.32
C SER A 52 0.11 4.59 0.05
N ILE A 53 0.34 5.01 -1.19
CA ILE A 53 1.61 5.56 -1.69
C ILE A 53 1.40 6.98 -2.22
N HIS A 54 2.42 7.83 -2.10
CA HIS A 54 2.37 9.17 -2.70
C HIS A 54 2.12 9.06 -4.22
N PRO A 55 1.23 9.86 -4.83
CA PRO A 55 0.82 9.68 -6.23
C PRO A 55 1.97 9.50 -7.23
N GLN A 56 3.02 10.30 -7.11
CA GLN A 56 4.22 10.23 -7.97
C GLN A 56 4.99 8.89 -7.91
N TRP A 57 4.76 8.08 -6.87
CA TRP A 57 5.49 6.84 -6.61
C TRP A 57 4.63 5.59 -6.73
N VAL A 58 3.35 5.71 -7.10
CA VAL A 58 2.42 4.56 -7.16
C VAL A 58 2.89 3.50 -8.15
N GLN A 59 3.24 3.89 -9.39
CA GLN A 59 3.69 2.93 -10.39
C GLN A 59 4.99 2.24 -9.96
N TYR A 60 5.93 3.03 -9.44
CA TYR A 60 7.19 2.50 -8.91
C TYR A 60 6.95 1.49 -7.79
N ALA A 61 6.03 1.77 -6.86
CA ALA A 61 5.69 0.87 -5.77
C ALA A 61 5.07 -0.43 -6.30
N LYS A 62 4.14 -0.36 -7.26
CA LYS A 62 3.55 -1.55 -7.91
C LYS A 62 4.64 -2.43 -8.53
N ASP A 63 5.50 -1.85 -9.35
CA ASP A 63 6.57 -2.57 -10.04
C ASP A 63 7.61 -3.14 -9.06
N LEU A 64 7.90 -2.41 -7.98
CA LEU A 64 8.81 -2.88 -6.94
C LEU A 64 8.22 -4.06 -6.17
N ILE A 65 6.97 -3.95 -5.71
CA ILE A 65 6.31 -5.01 -4.92
C ILE A 65 6.18 -6.29 -5.74
N ALA A 66 5.73 -6.19 -7.00
CA ALA A 66 5.55 -7.34 -7.89
C ALA A 66 6.86 -8.11 -8.18
N LYS A 67 8.04 -7.52 -7.96
CA LYS A 67 9.33 -8.22 -8.09
C LYS A 67 9.65 -9.16 -6.91
N TYR A 68 9.02 -8.94 -5.76
CA TYR A 68 9.36 -9.66 -4.52
C TYR A 68 8.20 -10.47 -3.96
N ILE A 69 6.96 -10.03 -4.18
CA ILE A 69 5.77 -10.60 -3.57
C ILE A 69 4.73 -10.87 -4.65
N ASP A 70 4.29 -12.12 -4.72
CA ASP A 70 3.16 -12.56 -5.52
C ASP A 70 2.00 -12.88 -4.58
N ASP A 71 1.19 -11.85 -4.27
CA ASP A 71 0.01 -11.95 -3.41
C ASP A 71 -1.07 -10.97 -3.91
N ASP A 72 -2.17 -11.53 -4.40
CA ASP A 72 -3.28 -10.80 -5.01
C ASP A 72 -4.10 -9.98 -4.00
N ARG A 73 -3.83 -10.14 -2.70
CA ARG A 73 -4.43 -9.33 -1.65
C ARG A 73 -3.78 -7.96 -1.55
N ILE A 74 -2.56 -7.78 -2.03
CA ILE A 74 -1.88 -6.48 -2.00
C ILE A 74 -2.47 -5.56 -3.06
N VAL A 75 -2.92 -4.38 -2.63
CA VAL A 75 -3.44 -3.34 -3.52
C VAL A 75 -2.73 -2.03 -3.24
N VAL A 76 -2.11 -1.45 -4.26
CA VAL A 76 -1.49 -0.13 -4.16
C VAL A 76 -2.47 0.95 -4.60
N ILE A 77 -2.74 1.90 -3.70
CA ILE A 77 -3.60 3.07 -3.96
C ILE A 77 -2.83 4.37 -3.74
N GLU A 78 -3.37 5.46 -4.24
CA GLU A 78 -2.88 6.80 -3.93
C GLU A 78 -3.22 7.18 -2.47
N GLY A 79 -2.20 7.66 -1.75
CA GLY A 79 -2.40 8.39 -0.50
C GLY A 79 -2.93 9.79 -0.77
N GLY A 80 -3.50 10.41 0.27
CA GLY A 80 -3.98 11.79 0.21
C GLY A 80 -2.92 12.81 0.61
N SER A 81 -3.28 14.10 0.55
CA SER A 81 -2.44 15.22 0.96
C SER A 81 -2.05 15.15 2.44
N GLU A 82 -3.00 14.74 3.28
CA GLU A 82 -2.79 14.55 4.70
C GLU A 82 -2.89 13.07 5.11
N ARG A 83 -2.52 12.83 6.37
CA ARG A 83 -2.67 11.50 6.98
C ARG A 83 -4.12 11.03 6.97
N ASN A 84 -5.07 11.91 7.30
CA ASN A 84 -6.49 11.55 7.36
C ASN A 84 -7.06 11.28 5.97
N ASP A 85 -6.72 12.09 4.97
CA ASP A 85 -7.09 11.85 3.57
C ASP A 85 -6.61 10.48 3.09
N THR A 86 -5.38 10.10 3.46
CA THR A 86 -4.82 8.79 3.13
C THR A 86 -5.63 7.64 3.75
N VAL A 87 -6.14 7.80 4.97
CA VAL A 87 -7.04 6.82 5.59
C VAL A 87 -8.38 6.77 4.86
N MET A 88 -8.95 7.94 4.55
CA MET A 88 -10.23 8.03 3.85
C MET A 88 -10.18 7.41 2.46
N ASN A 89 -9.08 7.56 1.70
CA ASN A 89 -8.92 6.91 0.41
C ASN A 89 -8.99 5.38 0.51
N ALA A 90 -8.41 4.78 1.55
CA ALA A 90 -8.50 3.34 1.78
C ALA A 90 -9.93 2.90 2.15
N ILE A 91 -10.64 3.69 2.95
CA ILE A 91 -12.05 3.44 3.30
C ILE A 91 -12.92 3.50 2.03
N ASN A 92 -12.75 4.53 1.22
CA ASN A 92 -13.49 4.70 -0.04
C ASN A 92 -13.24 3.53 -1.00
N TYR A 93 -11.99 3.09 -1.13
CA TYR A 93 -11.64 1.90 -1.92
C TYR A 93 -12.39 0.64 -1.44
N ILE A 94 -12.46 0.42 -0.12
CA ILE A 94 -13.21 -0.72 0.45
C ILE A 94 -14.71 -0.58 0.12
N GLN A 95 -15.28 0.61 0.26
CA GLN A 95 -16.68 0.86 -0.05
C GLN A 95 -17.00 0.61 -1.53
N GLU A 96 -16.14 1.07 -2.45
CA GLU A 96 -16.31 0.85 -3.89
C GLU A 96 -16.32 -0.63 -4.26
N ILE A 97 -15.43 -1.44 -3.65
CA ILE A 97 -15.43 -2.90 -3.85
C ILE A 97 -16.74 -3.51 -3.37
N LEU A 98 -17.20 -3.13 -2.17
CA LEU A 98 -18.42 -3.68 -1.58
C LEU A 98 -19.67 -3.36 -2.41
N VAL A 99 -19.77 -2.12 -2.90
CA VAL A 99 -20.86 -1.70 -3.79
C VAL A 99 -20.78 -2.47 -5.12
N SER A 100 -19.60 -2.55 -5.73
CA SER A 100 -19.40 -3.28 -6.99
C SER A 100 -19.79 -4.75 -6.86
N MET A 101 -19.41 -5.39 -5.75
CA MET A 101 -19.78 -6.77 -5.46
C MET A 101 -21.30 -6.92 -5.33
N MET A 102 -21.97 -6.01 -4.63
CA MET A 102 -23.43 -6.05 -4.46
C MET A 102 -24.17 -5.86 -5.79
N MET A 103 -23.69 -4.97 -6.66
CA MET A 103 -24.25 -4.75 -8.00
C MET A 103 -24.11 -5.97 -8.91
N MET A 104 -23.09 -6.80 -8.72
CA MET A 104 -22.87 -8.00 -9.55
C MET A 104 -23.88 -9.13 -9.27
N PHE A 105 -24.64 -9.03 -8.17
CA PHE A 105 -25.68 -9.99 -7.79
C PHE A 105 -27.11 -9.50 -8.07
N LEU A 106 -27.26 -8.31 -8.66
CA LEU A 106 -28.54 -7.75 -9.12
C LEU A 106 -28.66 -7.87 -10.64
#